data_AF-A0A2D6MIJ6-F1
#
_entry.id   AF-A0A2D6MIJ6-F1
#
_cell.length_a   1.000
_cell.length_b   1.000
_cell.length_c   1.000
_cell.angle_alpha   90.00
_cell.angle_beta   90.00
_cell.angle_gamma   90.00
#
_symmetry.space_group_name_H-M   'P 1'
#
loop_
_entity.id
_entity.type
_entity.pdbx_description
1 polymer ?
#
loop_
_entity_poly.entity_id
_entity_poly.type
_entity_poly.pdbx_seq_one_letter_code
_entity_poly.pdbx_strand_id
1 'polypeptide(L)'
;MPKLNNLSYDKYLKHELSTISENFSIRQYKLAPKEEYPFFERGRDIRVRLFWKDEPIYEFLVEKTFFFQSNRNDDDRKYMRLCASSKIEMIKEAYKKSNKNRDKVCHAIR
;
A
#
# COMPACT_ATOMS: atom_id res chain seq x y z
N MET A 1 21.70 -5.36 -6.11
CA MET A 1 20.24 -5.18 -5.90
C MET A 1 19.53 -6.43 -6.39
N PRO A 2 18.82 -7.21 -5.53
CA PRO A 2 18.14 -8.40 -5.99
C PRO A 2 17.06 -7.98 -7.01
N LYS A 3 17.03 -8.67 -8.16
CA LYS A 3 16.05 -8.43 -9.21
C LYS A 3 14.66 -8.70 -8.63
N LEU A 4 13.92 -7.64 -8.26
CA LEU A 4 12.52 -7.62 -7.79
C LEU A 4 11.56 -8.12 -8.88
N ASN A 5 11.90 -9.13 -9.67
CA ASN A 5 11.37 -9.23 -11.02
C ASN A 5 10.01 -9.89 -11.14
N ASN A 6 9.45 -10.51 -10.10
CA ASN A 6 8.19 -11.29 -10.22
C ASN A 6 7.28 -11.24 -8.97
N LEU A 7 7.32 -10.16 -8.18
CA LEU A 7 6.42 -10.04 -7.02
C LEU A 7 4.98 -9.75 -7.48
N SER A 8 4.00 -10.29 -6.76
CA SER A 8 2.59 -9.89 -6.87
C SER A 8 2.38 -8.49 -6.30
N TYR A 9 1.20 -7.90 -6.52
CA TYR A 9 0.85 -6.58 -5.97
C TYR A 9 1.03 -6.55 -4.45
N ASP A 10 0.49 -7.56 -3.76
CA ASP A 10 0.57 -7.71 -2.31
C ASP A 10 2.01 -7.70 -1.81
N LYS A 11 2.85 -8.53 -2.43
CA LYS A 11 4.26 -8.68 -2.04
C LYS A 11 5.04 -7.40 -2.32
N TYR A 12 4.78 -6.75 -3.46
CA TYR A 12 5.42 -5.49 -3.81
C TYR A 12 5.03 -4.38 -2.83
N LEU A 13 3.74 -4.21 -2.52
CA LEU A 13 3.27 -3.23 -1.55
C LEU A 13 3.86 -3.45 -0.15
N LYS A 14 3.82 -4.69 0.34
CA LYS A 14 4.39 -5.03 1.66
C LYS A 14 5.88 -4.73 1.73
N HIS A 15 6.62 -5.12 0.69
CA HIS A 15 8.05 -4.82 0.59
C HIS A 15 8.29 -3.30 0.63
N GLU A 16 7.64 -2.54 -0.25
CA GLU A 16 7.84 -1.09 -0.31
C GLU A 16 7.45 -0.39 0.99
N LEU A 17 6.35 -0.77 1.63
CA LEU A 17 5.98 -0.19 2.93
C LEU A 17 6.99 -0.52 4.02
N SER A 18 7.50 -1.76 4.07
CA SER A 18 8.52 -2.17 5.05
C SER A 18 9.83 -1.40 4.88
N THR A 19 10.18 -0.99 3.65
CA THR A 19 11.36 -0.12 3.41
C THR A 19 11.19 1.30 3.95
N ILE A 20 9.96 1.74 4.25
CA ILE A 20 9.68 3.04 4.86
C ILE A 20 9.71 2.92 6.39
N SER A 21 8.98 1.95 6.94
CA SER A 21 8.91 1.67 8.38
C SER A 21 8.26 0.31 8.63
N GLU A 22 8.74 -0.39 9.65
CA GLU A 22 8.12 -1.63 10.14
C GLU A 22 6.73 -1.41 10.77
N ASN A 23 6.37 -0.16 11.08
CA ASN A 23 5.05 0.19 11.59
C ASN A 23 3.95 0.09 10.53
N PHE A 24 4.28 0.06 9.23
CA PHE A 24 3.27 -0.10 8.21
C PHE A 24 2.83 -1.56 8.08
N SER A 25 1.51 -1.78 8.04
CA SER A 25 0.94 -3.10 7.74
C SER A 25 -0.21 -2.99 6.75
N ILE A 26 -0.53 -4.12 6.10
CA ILE A 26 -1.64 -4.23 5.15
C ILE A 26 -2.56 -5.34 5.64
N ARG A 27 -3.85 -5.03 5.75
CA ARG A 27 -4.91 -6.02 5.99
C ARG A 27 -5.82 -6.10 4.78
N GLN A 28 -6.32 -7.30 4.52
CA GLN A 28 -7.14 -7.61 3.36
C GLN A 28 -8.49 -8.16 3.84
N TYR A 29 -9.57 -7.67 3.25
CA TYR A 29 -10.93 -8.06 3.61
C TYR A 29 -11.64 -8.60 2.36
N LYS A 30 -12.26 -9.77 2.50
CA LYS A 30 -13.05 -10.42 1.44
C LYS A 30 -14.48 -9.86 1.34
N LEU A 31 -14.79 -8.84 2.14
CA LEU A 31 -16.09 -8.20 2.25
C LEU A 31 -15.87 -6.68 2.36
N ALA A 32 -16.83 -5.93 1.84
CA ALA A 32 -16.91 -4.48 1.96
C ALA A 32 -18.38 -4.08 2.28
N PRO A 33 -18.61 -3.03 3.10
CA PRO A 33 -19.94 -2.47 3.30
C PRO A 33 -20.54 -2.01 1.97
N LYS A 34 -21.78 -2.37 1.67
CA LYS A 34 -22.41 -2.04 0.38
C LYS A 34 -22.70 -0.56 0.24
N GLU A 35 -22.97 0.10 1.35
CA GLU A 35 -23.27 1.53 1.43
C GLU A 35 -22.04 2.36 1.01
N GLU A 36 -20.85 1.92 1.41
CA GLU A 36 -19.58 2.57 1.06
C GLU A 36 -19.02 2.09 -0.28
N TYR A 37 -19.28 0.83 -0.64
CA TYR A 37 -18.71 0.16 -1.81
C TYR A 37 -19.79 -0.55 -2.64
N PRO A 38 -20.68 0.20 -3.33
CA PRO A 38 -21.79 -0.38 -4.08
C PRO A 38 -21.33 -1.26 -5.25
N PHE A 39 -20.12 -1.02 -5.76
CA PHE A 39 -19.53 -1.77 -6.88
C PHE A 39 -18.68 -2.97 -6.43
N PHE A 40 -18.64 -3.28 -5.13
CA PHE A 40 -17.84 -4.42 -4.64
C PHE A 40 -18.44 -5.76 -5.08
N GLU A 41 -17.69 -6.50 -5.88
CA GLU A 41 -18.07 -7.84 -6.33
C GLU A 41 -17.45 -8.92 -5.43
N ARG A 42 -18.26 -9.55 -4.58
CA ARG A 42 -17.78 -10.62 -3.69
C ARG A 42 -17.19 -11.78 -4.50
N GLY A 43 -15.95 -12.15 -4.16
CA GLY A 43 -15.22 -13.25 -4.81
C GLY A 43 -14.34 -12.79 -5.97
N ARG A 44 -14.64 -11.63 -6.56
CA ARG A 44 -13.81 -10.95 -7.55
C ARG A 44 -12.92 -9.89 -6.92
N ASP A 45 -13.48 -9.05 -6.05
CA ASP A 45 -12.76 -7.95 -5.41
C ASP A 45 -12.29 -8.29 -4.00
N ILE A 46 -11.26 -7.58 -3.58
CA ILE A 46 -10.84 -7.49 -2.19
C ILE A 46 -10.71 -6.02 -1.78
N ARG A 47 -11.01 -5.77 -0.51
CA ARG A 47 -10.78 -4.48 0.12
C ARG A 47 -9.46 -4.52 0.86
N VAL A 48 -8.55 -3.64 0.51
CA VAL A 48 -7.19 -3.59 1.06
C VAL A 48 -7.07 -2.32 1.88
N ARG A 49 -6.70 -2.48 3.15
CA ARG A 49 -6.53 -1.37 4.09
C ARG A 49 -5.10 -1.34 4.59
N LEU A 50 -4.51 -0.17 4.51
CA LEU A 50 -3.18 0.14 5.01
C LEU A 50 -3.31 0.69 6.42
N PHE A 51 -2.39 0.29 7.27
CA PHE A 51 -2.34 0.69 8.67
C PHE A 51 -0.96 1.28 8.99
N TRP A 52 -0.96 2.29 9.84
CA TRP A 52 0.21 2.73 10.59
C TRP A 52 0.03 2.27 12.03
N LYS A 53 0.85 1.31 12.46
CA LYS A 53 0.62 0.51 13.67
C LYS A 53 -0.77 -0.14 13.57
N ASP A 54 -1.70 0.25 14.41
CA ASP A 54 -3.08 -0.24 14.43
C ASP A 54 -4.10 0.78 13.89
N GLU A 55 -3.64 1.95 13.45
CA GLU A 55 -4.52 3.00 12.91
C GLU A 55 -4.69 2.87 11.39
N PRO A 56 -5.93 2.81 10.87
CA PRO A 56 -6.18 2.73 9.45
C PRO A 56 -5.90 4.09 8.79
N ILE A 57 -5.08 4.10 7.74
CA ILE A 57 -4.68 5.34 7.06
C ILE A 57 -5.24 5.46 5.65
N TYR A 58 -5.45 4.34 4.97
CA TYR A 58 -5.89 4.33 3.59
C TYR A 58 -6.57 3.00 3.27
N GLU A 59 -7.57 3.05 2.41
CA GLU A 59 -8.31 1.88 1.94
C GLU A 59 -8.57 1.99 0.45
N PHE A 60 -8.55 0.85 -0.25
CA PHE A 60 -8.95 0.77 -1.65
C PHE A 60 -9.50 -0.62 -2.00
N LEU A 61 -10.28 -0.68 -3.07
CA LEU A 61 -10.68 -1.92 -3.71
C LEU A 61 -9.70 -2.31 -4.81
N VAL A 62 -9.51 -3.60 -5.00
CA VAL A 62 -8.70 -4.16 -6.07
C VAL A 62 -9.19 -5.56 -6.42
N GLU A 63 -9.14 -5.91 -7.70
CA GLU A 63 -9.47 -7.26 -8.14
C GLU A 63 -8.50 -8.28 -7.51
N LYS A 64 -9.06 -9.34 -6.96
CA LYS A 64 -8.36 -10.41 -6.25
C LYS A 64 -7.29 -11.07 -7.12
N THR A 65 -7.62 -11.36 -8.38
CA THR A 65 -6.72 -12.00 -9.35
C THR A 65 -5.47 -11.14 -9.53
N PHE A 66 -5.67 -9.86 -9.89
CA PHE A 66 -4.62 -8.86 -10.04
C PHE A 66 -3.77 -8.70 -8.77
N PHE A 67 -4.39 -8.70 -7.59
CA PHE A 67 -3.68 -8.49 -6.34
C PHE A 67 -2.70 -9.62 -5.98
N PHE A 68 -3.08 -10.87 -6.26
CA PHE A 68 -2.29 -12.05 -5.90
C PHE A 68 -1.44 -12.61 -7.03
N GLN A 69 -1.75 -12.30 -8.29
CA GLN A 69 -1.04 -12.83 -9.45
C GLN A 69 0.43 -12.42 -9.44
N SER A 70 1.33 -13.40 -9.57
CA SER A 70 2.75 -13.14 -9.81
C SER A 70 2.94 -12.81 -11.29
N ASN A 71 3.26 -11.57 -11.61
CA ASN A 71 3.38 -11.16 -13.01
C ASN A 71 4.76 -11.50 -13.58
N ARG A 72 4.76 -12.40 -14.56
CA ARG A 72 5.93 -12.76 -15.36
C ARG A 72 6.12 -11.86 -16.59
N ASN A 73 5.06 -11.14 -17.00
CA ASN A 73 5.08 -10.14 -18.05
C ASN A 73 5.55 -8.78 -17.52
N ASP A 74 6.50 -8.15 -18.21
CA ASP A 74 7.15 -6.89 -17.86
C ASP A 74 6.17 -5.71 -17.86
N ASP A 75 5.26 -5.66 -18.84
CA ASP A 75 4.30 -4.55 -18.99
C ASP A 75 3.22 -4.58 -17.90
N ASP A 76 2.68 -5.76 -17.59
CA ASP A 76 1.71 -5.93 -16.52
C ASP A 76 2.33 -5.59 -15.15
N ARG A 77 3.62 -5.93 -14.96
CA ARG A 77 4.38 -5.50 -13.77
C ARG A 77 4.54 -3.99 -13.71
N LYS A 78 4.86 -3.35 -14.84
CA LYS A 78 5.04 -1.90 -14.90
C LYS A 78 3.73 -1.19 -14.57
N TYR A 79 2.63 -1.62 -15.17
CA TYR A 79 1.30 -1.09 -14.91
C TYR A 79 0.90 -1.23 -13.44
N MET A 80 1.04 -2.43 -12.87
CA MET A 80 0.83 -2.67 -11.44
C MET A 80 1.65 -1.75 -10.54
N ARG A 81 2.96 -1.64 -10.84
CA ARG A 81 3.86 -0.82 -10.03
C ARG A 81 3.50 0.65 -10.13
N LEU A 82 3.10 1.17 -11.28
CA LEU A 82 2.66 2.56 -11.40
C LEU A 82 1.50 2.87 -10.45
N CYS A 83 0.50 1.98 -10.39
CA CYS A 83 -0.64 2.12 -9.47
C CYS A 83 -0.22 2.03 -7.99
N ALA A 84 0.69 1.12 -7.65
CA ALA A 84 1.18 0.96 -6.28
C ALA A 84 2.10 2.12 -5.86
N SER A 85 3.05 2.49 -6.72
CA SER A 85 4.07 3.51 -6.47
C SER A 85 3.44 4.85 -6.18
N SER A 86 2.40 5.26 -6.90
CA SER A 86 1.69 6.52 -6.62
C SER A 86 1.17 6.57 -5.18
N LYS A 87 0.55 5.48 -4.71
CA LYS A 87 0.02 5.38 -3.34
C LYS A 87 1.14 5.33 -2.29
N ILE A 88 2.19 4.56 -2.56
CA ILE A 88 3.38 4.46 -1.70
C ILE A 88 4.08 5.82 -1.59
N GLU A 89 4.21 6.55 -2.69
CA GLU A 89 4.91 7.83 -2.74
C GLU A 89 4.14 8.91 -1.96
N MET A 90 2.81 8.94 -2.07
CA MET A 90 1.98 9.78 -1.19
C MET A 90 2.24 9.49 0.30
N ILE A 91 2.31 8.21 0.67
CA ILE A 91 2.60 7.79 2.06
C ILE A 91 4.03 8.18 2.47
N LYS A 92 5.02 7.97 1.60
CA LYS A 92 6.42 8.36 1.81
C LYS A 92 6.53 9.87 2.05
N GLU A 93 5.88 10.68 1.23
CA GLU A 93 5.91 12.14 1.35
C GLU A 93 5.18 12.64 2.61
N ALA A 94 4.03 12.07 2.95
CA ALA A 94 3.34 12.37 4.20
C ALA A 94 4.19 12.02 5.43
N TYR A 95 4.81 10.83 5.42
CA TYR A 95 5.70 10.39 6.49
C TYR A 95 6.92 11.31 6.64
N LYS A 96 7.63 11.61 5.54
CA LYS A 96 8.78 12.54 5.55
C LYS A 96 8.41 13.91 6.13
N LYS A 97 7.26 14.48 5.75
CA LYS A 97 6.78 15.77 6.28
C LYS A 97 6.54 15.71 7.79
N SER A 98 5.91 14.63 8.28
CA SER A 98 5.68 14.46 9.72
C SER A 98 6.98 14.32 10.52
N ASN A 99 7.96 13.59 10.00
CA ASN A 99 9.25 13.39 10.69
C ASN A 99 10.09 14.67 10.67
N LYS A 100 10.11 15.40 9.55
CA LYS A 100 10.81 16.69 9.44
C LYS A 100 10.25 17.75 10.41
N ASN A 101 8.96 17.69 10.71
CA ASN A 101 8.35 18.54 11.74
C ASN A 101 8.70 18.09 13.16
N ARG A 102 8.82 16.78 13.41
CA ARG A 102 9.31 16.25 14.69
C ARG A 102 10.75 16.69 14.98
N ASP A 103 11.63 16.59 13.99
CA ASP A 103 13.04 17.00 14.14
C ASP A 103 13.19 18.51 14.39
N LYS A 104 12.34 19.33 13.75
CA LYS A 104 12.29 20.78 14.00
C LYS A 104 11.82 21.13 15.42
N VAL A 105 10.81 20.43 15.94
CA VAL A 105 10.32 20.66 17.31
C VAL A 105 11.35 20.24 18.36
N CYS A 106 12.07 19.13 18.15
CA CYS A 106 13.15 18.72 19.05
C CYS A 106 14.35 19.68 19.04
N HIS A 107 14.62 20.39 17.93
CA HIS A 107 15.66 21.42 17.88
C HIS A 107 15.22 22.79 18.41
N ALA A 108 13.92 23.08 18.44
CA ALA A 108 13.40 24.34 18.99
C ALA A 108 13.30 24.35 20.53
N ILE A 109 13.55 23.22 21.19
CA ILE A 109 13.49 23.04 22.67
C ILE A 109 14.91 22.93 23.29
N ARG A 110 15.96 23.24 22.53
CA ARG A 110 17.33 23.37 23.03
C ARG A 110 17.78 24.81 23.06
#